data_AF-A0A348TXY5-F1
#
_entry.id   AF-A0A348TXY5-F1
#
_cell.length_a   1.000
_cell.length_b   1.000
_cell.length_c   1.000
_cell.angle_alpha   90.00
_cell.angle_beta   90.00
_cell.angle_gamma   90.00
#
_symmetry.space_group_name_H-M   'P 1'
#
loop_
_entity.id
_entity.type
_entity.pdbx_description
1 polymer ?
#
loop_
_entity_poly.entity_id
_entity_poly.type
_entity_poly.pdbx_seq_one_letter_code
_entity_poly.pdbx_strand_id
1 'polypeptide(L)'
;MARNKRAIPEINAGSMADIAFLLLIFYLVTTTMDTDKGINRKLPPWDEEIIEDPPIIKERNIFTVLVNSNDQLLVEDEYIEISQLREKAMEFIDNNGDGSCTYCKG
;
A
#
# COMPACT_ATOMS: atom_id res chain seq x y z
N MET A 1 52.43 -1.67 54.11
CA MET A 1 50.98 -1.99 54.26
C MET A 1 50.36 -2.02 52.88
N ALA A 2 50.05 -3.22 52.37
CA ALA A 2 49.57 -3.40 51.00
C ALA A 2 48.11 -2.91 50.85
N ARG A 3 47.87 -2.11 49.80
CA ARG A 3 46.58 -1.50 49.48
C ARG A 3 45.62 -2.57 48.97
N ASN A 4 44.55 -2.82 49.73
CA ASN A 4 43.49 -3.75 49.36
C ASN A 4 42.78 -3.23 48.09
N LYS A 5 42.95 -3.91 46.95
CA LYS A 5 42.15 -3.65 45.75
C LYS A 5 40.74 -4.15 46.03
N ARG A 6 39.75 -3.25 46.07
CA ARG A 6 38.32 -3.62 46.05
C ARG A 6 38.10 -4.50 44.81
N ALA A 7 37.78 -5.77 45.03
CA ALA A 7 37.29 -6.64 43.97
C ALA A 7 36.01 -6.03 43.41
N ILE A 8 36.00 -5.78 42.11
CA ILE A 8 34.81 -5.32 41.40
C ILE A 8 33.81 -6.48 41.52
N PRO A 9 32.56 -6.25 41.97
CA PRO A 9 31.58 -7.33 42.03
C PRO A 9 31.39 -7.90 40.63
N GLU A 10 31.64 -9.20 40.47
CA GLU A 10 31.34 -9.88 39.22
C GLU A 10 29.83 -9.83 39.01
N ILE A 11 29.40 -9.07 38.01
CA ILE A 11 28.00 -9.03 37.61
C ILE A 11 27.72 -10.35 36.91
N ASN A 12 26.63 -11.03 37.27
CA ASN A 12 26.25 -12.30 36.67
C ASN A 12 25.95 -12.12 35.17
N ALA A 13 26.98 -12.35 34.34
CA ALA A 13 26.91 -12.21 32.90
C ALA A 13 25.94 -13.20 32.25
N GLY A 14 25.67 -14.35 32.89
CA GLY A 14 24.68 -15.32 32.43
C GLY A 14 23.26 -14.76 32.48
N SER A 15 22.88 -14.15 33.60
CA SER A 15 21.55 -13.55 33.75
C SER A 15 21.34 -12.32 32.86
N MET A 16 22.39 -11.51 32.64
CA MET A 16 22.30 -10.38 31.71
C MET A 16 22.21 -10.84 30.25
N ALA A 17 22.94 -11.89 29.87
CA ALA A 17 22.89 -12.45 28.52
C ALA A 17 21.52 -13.05 28.18
N ASP A 18 20.89 -13.74 29.14
CA ASP A 18 19.58 -14.36 28.94
C ASP A 18 18.47 -13.30 28.70
N ILE A 19 18.44 -12.26 29.55
CA ILE A 19 17.47 -11.16 29.38
C ILE A 19 17.70 -10.41 28.06
N ALA A 20 18.95 -10.15 27.68
CA ALA A 20 19.25 -9.49 26.42
C ALA A 20 18.85 -10.34 25.20
N PHE A 21 19.04 -11.66 25.27
CA PHE A 21 18.69 -12.59 24.20
C PHE A 21 17.17 -12.74 24.04
N LEU A 22 16.44 -12.84 25.15
CA LEU A 22 14.98 -12.87 25.14
C LEU A 22 14.38 -11.58 24.57
N LEU A 23 14.92 -10.42 24.94
CA LEU A 23 14.48 -9.14 24.37
C LEU A 23 14.76 -9.07 22.87
N LEU A 24 15.91 -9.57 22.40
CA LEU A 24 16.27 -9.56 20.98
C LEU A 24 15.34 -10.47 20.17
N ILE A 25 15.03 -11.68 20.66
CA ILE A 25 14.04 -12.56 20.03
C ILE A 25 12.65 -11.91 20.07
N PHE A 26 12.25 -11.32 21.19
CA PHE A 26 10.97 -10.64 21.31
C PHE A 26 10.85 -9.51 20.29
N TYR A 27 11.88 -8.66 20.17
CA TYR A 27 11.93 -7.64 19.13
C TYR A 27 11.85 -8.28 17.74
N LEU A 28 12.68 -9.27 17.41
CA LEU A 28 12.70 -9.89 16.09
C LEU A 28 11.39 -10.60 15.70
N VAL A 29 10.69 -11.19 16.67
CA VAL A 29 9.40 -11.89 16.46
C VAL A 29 8.22 -10.91 16.40
N THR A 30 8.24 -9.85 17.20
CA THR A 30 7.12 -8.88 17.28
C THR A 30 7.30 -7.66 16.39
N THR A 31 8.50 -7.42 15.83
CA THR A 31 8.70 -6.45 14.75
C THR A 31 8.19 -7.06 13.45
N THR A 32 6.88 -7.16 13.32
CA THR A 32 6.25 -7.27 12.01
C THR A 32 6.41 -5.91 11.34
N MET A 33 7.26 -5.82 10.31
CA MET A 33 7.12 -4.71 9.37
C MET A 33 5.76 -4.89 8.70
N ASP A 34 4.80 -4.05 9.06
CA ASP A 34 3.48 -4.02 8.44
C ASP A 34 3.72 -3.96 6.92
N THR A 35 3.22 -4.94 6.18
CA THR A 35 3.36 -4.93 4.73
C THR A 35 2.61 -3.72 4.22
N ASP A 36 3.19 -2.99 3.27
CA ASP A 36 2.53 -1.84 2.64
C ASP A 36 1.17 -2.27 2.08
N LYS A 37 0.11 -2.07 2.86
CA LYS A 37 -1.27 -2.30 2.42
C LYS A 37 -1.61 -1.14 1.50
N GLY A 38 -1.52 -1.38 0.20
CA GLY A 38 -1.78 -0.35 -0.80
C GLY A 38 -1.76 -0.90 -2.23
N ILE A 39 -2.25 -0.07 -3.15
CA ILE A 39 -2.18 -0.34 -4.58
C ILE A 39 -0.79 0.08 -5.06
N ASN A 40 -0.01 -0.87 -5.56
CA ASN A 40 1.26 -0.55 -6.21
C ASN A 40 1.01 0.37 -7.42
N ARG A 41 1.52 1.60 -7.36
CA ARG A 41 1.43 2.57 -8.46
C ARG A 41 2.81 2.78 -9.06
N LYS A 42 2.89 2.65 -10.39
CA LYS A 42 4.05 3.13 -11.14
C LYS A 42 3.83 4.61 -11.43
N LEU A 43 4.76 5.44 -10.99
CA LEU A 43 4.74 6.85 -11.34
C LEU A 43 4.96 7.00 -12.86
N PRO A 44 4.28 7.97 -13.52
CA PRO A 44 4.59 8.29 -14.90
C PRO A 44 6.07 8.70 -15.03
N PRO A 45 6.70 8.49 -16.20
CA PRO A 45 8.06 8.94 -16.44
C PRO A 45 8.13 10.47 -16.26
N TRP A 46 9.29 10.94 -15.84
CA TRP A 46 9.57 12.36 -15.81
C TRP A 46 9.67 12.88 -17.26
N ASP A 47 8.96 13.96 -17.55
CA ASP A 47 9.01 14.63 -18.85
C ASP A 47 9.74 15.98 -18.68
N GLU A 48 10.61 16.32 -19.62
CA GLU A 48 11.33 17.60 -19.62
C GLU A 48 10.44 18.74 -20.11
N GLU A 49 9.44 18.41 -20.95
CA GLU A 49 8.39 19.33 -21.38
C GLU A 49 7.27 19.31 -20.34
N ILE A 50 7.25 20.32 -19.48
CA ILE A 50 6.06 20.60 -18.66
C ILE A 50 4.95 20.99 -19.64
N ILE A 51 4.03 20.06 -19.88
CA ILE A 51 2.80 20.35 -20.63
C ILE A 51 2.05 21.42 -19.83
N GLU A 52 2.14 22.69 -20.24
CA GLU A 52 1.57 23.82 -19.50
C GLU A 52 0.04 23.71 -19.36
N ASP A 53 -0.60 23.05 -20.32
CA ASP A 53 -2.04 22.80 -20.32
C ASP A 53 -2.32 21.29 -20.45
N PRO A 54 -2.63 20.58 -19.35
CA PRO A 54 -3.04 19.18 -19.46
C PRO A 54 -4.31 19.09 -20.33
N PRO A 55 -4.43 18.04 -21.17
CA PRO A 55 -5.60 17.88 -22.02
C PRO A 55 -6.88 17.80 -21.19
N ILE A 56 -7.96 18.41 -21.69
CA ILE A 56 -9.28 18.35 -21.05
C ILE A 56 -9.73 16.89 -21.01
N ILE A 57 -9.73 16.30 -19.82
CA ILE A 57 -10.26 14.95 -19.60
C ILE A 57 -11.78 15.03 -19.70
N LYS A 58 -12.37 14.28 -20.63
CA LYS A 58 -13.83 14.22 -20.79
C LYS A 58 -14.42 13.42 -19.64
N GLU A 59 -15.42 13.97 -18.96
CA GLU A 59 -16.12 13.30 -17.85
C GLU A 59 -16.65 11.91 -18.23
N ARG A 60 -17.13 11.75 -19.47
CA ARG A 60 -17.58 10.45 -20.02
C ARG A 60 -16.53 9.33 -19.99
N ASN A 61 -15.23 9.68 -19.90
CA ASN A 61 -14.12 8.73 -19.89
C ASN A 61 -13.65 8.41 -18.46
N ILE A 62 -14.31 8.97 -17.44
CA ILE A 62 -13.99 8.76 -16.03
C ILE A 62 -14.98 7.74 -15.47
N PHE A 63 -14.46 6.64 -14.94
CA PHE A 63 -15.23 5.65 -14.19
C PHE A 63 -14.95 5.84 -12.70
N THR A 64 -15.93 6.37 -11.98
CA THR A 64 -15.76 6.78 -10.57
C THR A 64 -16.02 5.59 -9.65
N VAL A 65 -15.03 5.24 -8.83
CA VAL A 65 -15.11 4.17 -7.83
C VAL A 65 -14.77 4.74 -6.46
N LEU A 66 -15.77 4.79 -5.59
CA LEU A 66 -15.63 5.27 -4.21
C LEU A 66 -15.69 4.07 -3.26
N VAL A 67 -14.76 4.05 -2.30
CA VAL A 67 -14.64 3.00 -1.28
C VAL A 67 -14.69 3.65 0.09
N ASN A 68 -15.47 3.09 1.02
CA ASN A 68 -15.54 3.57 2.40
C ASN A 68 -14.91 2.56 3.38
N SER A 69 -14.88 2.93 4.66
CA SER A 69 -14.33 2.09 5.74
C SER A 69 -15.13 0.81 6.04
N ASN A 70 -16.32 0.67 5.46
CA ASN A 70 -17.19 -0.49 5.63
C ASN A 70 -17.08 -1.47 4.45
N ASP A 71 -16.02 -1.34 3.63
CA ASP A 71 -15.80 -2.12 2.40
C ASP A 71 -16.93 -2.00 1.36
N GLN A 72 -17.73 -0.92 1.43
CA GLN A 72 -18.79 -0.67 0.46
C GLN A 72 -18.22 0.08 -0.74
N LEU A 73 -18.68 -0.32 -1.93
CA LEU A 73 -18.32 0.30 -3.20
C LEU A 73 -19.52 1.10 -3.74
N LEU A 74 -19.27 2.38 -4.04
CA LEU A 74 -20.19 3.22 -4.79
C LEU A 74 -19.54 3.53 -6.14
N VAL A 75 -20.13 3.02 -7.21
CA VAL A 75 -19.59 3.06 -8.57
C VAL A 75 -20.64 3.68 -9.48
N GLU A 76 -20.28 4.79 -10.15
CA GLU A 76 -21.25 5.57 -10.96
C GLU A 76 -22.55 5.89 -10.18
N ASP A 77 -22.41 6.30 -8.92
CA ASP A 77 -23.51 6.57 -7.98
C ASP A 77 -24.41 5.37 -7.61
N GLU A 78 -24.03 4.15 -8.01
CA GLU A 78 -24.72 2.90 -7.65
C GLU A 78 -23.90 2.04 -6.68
N TYR A 79 -24.57 1.45 -5.68
CA TYR A 79 -23.93 0.49 -4.78
C TYR A 79 -23.77 -0.85 -5.51
N ILE A 80 -22.53 -1.32 -5.63
CA ILE A 80 -22.23 -2.61 -6.27
C ILE A 80 -21.38 -3.50 -5.37
N GLU A 81 -21.46 -4.80 -5.62
CA GLU A 81 -20.59 -5.79 -4.98
C GLU A 81 -19.23 -5.85 -5.69
N ILE A 82 -18.17 -6.18 -4.94
CA ILE A 82 -16.81 -6.27 -5.49
C ILE A 82 -16.68 -7.30 -6.63
N SER A 83 -17.53 -8.34 -6.61
CA SER A 83 -17.60 -9.35 -7.67
C SER A 83 -18.05 -8.78 -9.02
N GLN A 84 -18.86 -7.72 -9.00
CA GLN A 84 -19.43 -7.08 -10.19
C GLN A 84 -18.55 -5.96 -10.75
N LEU A 85 -17.67 -5.37 -9.93
CA LEU A 85 -16.80 -4.25 -10.31
C LEU A 85 -15.99 -4.54 -11.58
N ARG A 86 -15.46 -5.77 -11.71
CA ARG A 86 -14.66 -6.16 -12.88
C ARG A 86 -15.48 -6.16 -14.16
N GLU A 87 -16.70 -6.71 -14.12
CA GLU A 87 -17.58 -6.77 -15.27
C GLU A 87 -18.00 -5.37 -15.71
N LYS A 88 -18.45 -4.54 -14.77
CA LYS A 88 -18.81 -3.13 -15.01
C LYS A 88 -17.66 -2.30 -15.57
N ALA A 89 -16.44 -2.49 -15.06
CA ALA A 89 -15.27 -1.80 -15.58
C ALA A 89 -14.93 -2.24 -17.02
N MET A 90 -15.09 -3.54 -17.34
CA MET A 90 -14.88 -4.02 -18.72
C MET A 90 -15.94 -3.47 -19.66
N GLU A 91 -17.22 -3.46 -19.26
CA GLU A 91 -18.31 -2.84 -20.04
C GLU A 91 -18.04 -1.35 -20.29
N PHE A 92 -17.57 -0.62 -19.29
CA PHE A 92 -17.23 0.80 -19.43
C PHE A 92 -16.06 1.02 -20.40
N ILE A 93 -15.01 0.18 -20.34
CA ILE A 93 -13.86 0.30 -21.25
C ILE A 93 -14.24 -0.10 -22.69
N ASP A 94 -15.14 -1.06 -22.84
CA ASP A 94 -15.57 -1.61 -24.14
C ASP A 94 -16.69 -0.82 -24.81
N ASN A 95 -17.14 0.31 -24.24
CA ASN A 95 -18.31 1.08 -24.67
C ASN A 95 -18.16 1.88 -25.99
N ASN A 96 -17.06 1.68 -26.73
CA ASN A 96 -16.74 2.30 -28.02
C ASN A 96 -17.12 3.79 -28.15
N GLY A 97 -16.87 4.59 -27.09
CA GLY A 97 -17.49 5.91 -26.94
C GLY A 97 -17.26 6.92 -28.07
N ASP A 98 -16.19 6.83 -28.86
CA ASP A 98 -15.94 7.69 -30.03
C ASP A 98 -16.08 6.99 -31.40
N GLY A 99 -16.49 5.71 -31.40
CA GLY A 99 -16.68 4.91 -32.62
C GLY A 99 -15.38 4.54 -33.35
N SER A 100 -14.21 4.86 -32.78
CA SER A 100 -12.92 4.56 -33.41
C SER A 100 -12.49 3.10 -33.20
N CYS A 101 -13.10 2.40 -32.24
CA CYS A 101 -12.73 1.04 -31.90
C CYS A 101 -13.46 0.04 -32.80
N THR A 102 -12.68 -0.73 -33.57
CA THR A 102 -13.19 -1.76 -34.50
C THR A 102 -13.33 -3.15 -33.88
N TYR A 103 -12.77 -3.35 -32.69
CA TYR A 103 -12.79 -4.63 -31.97
C TYR A 103 -13.59 -4.58 -30.67
N CYS A 104 -14.10 -3.41 -30.29
CA CYS A 104 -14.92 -3.26 -29.11
C CYS A 104 -16.27 -3.95 -29.33
N LYS A 105 -16.77 -4.66 -28.32
CA LYS A 105 -18.04 -5.41 -28.39
C LYS A 105 -19.21 -4.67 -27.74
N GLY A 106 -18.96 -3.50 -27.15
CA GLY A 106 -19.94 -2.54 -26.66
C GLY A 106 -20.17 -1.39 -27.62
#